data_AF-A0A7Y5N286-F1
#
_entry.id   AF-A0A7Y5N286-F1
#
_cell.length_a   1.000
_cell.length_b   1.000
_cell.length_c   1.000
_cell.angle_alpha   90.00
_cell.angle_beta   90.00
_cell.angle_gamma   90.00
#
_symmetry.space_group_name_H-M   'P 1'
#
loop_
_entity.id
_entity.type
_entity.pdbx_description
1 polymer ?
#
loop_
_entity_poly.entity_id
_entity_poly.type
_entity_poly.pdbx_seq_one_letter_code
_entity_poly.pdbx_strand_id
1 'polypeptide(L)'
;SRNVYLTVDVDGFDPSVFPATGTPEPGGLSWYTGLDLIERACKARNVVGFDIVEVAPVKGSHQTEFAAARLMGRIIAFIAGYCLQGKSAV
;
A
#
# COMPACT_ATOMS: atom_id res chain seq x y z
N SER A 1 7.46 9.14 16.54
CA SER A 1 6.00 9.29 16.74
C SER A 1 5.35 7.93 16.96
N ARG A 2 4.35 7.82 17.86
CA ARG A 2 3.56 6.59 18.06
C ARG A 2 2.52 6.40 16.95
N ASN A 3 1.88 7.49 16.51
CA ASN A 3 0.89 7.51 15.45
C ASN A 3 1.53 7.90 14.12
N VAL A 4 1.12 7.24 13.04
CA VAL A 4 1.59 7.54 11.68
C VAL A 4 0.40 7.56 10.72
N TYR A 5 0.53 8.36 9.67
CA TYR A 5 -0.33 8.31 8.50
C TYR A 5 0.44 7.60 7.38
N LEU A 6 -0.16 6.62 6.74
CA LEU A 6 0.48 5.85 5.66
C LEU A 6 -0.01 6.39 4.32
N THR A 7 0.86 7.05 3.56
CA THR A 7 0.58 7.38 2.15
C THR A 7 1.32 6.40 1.26
N VAL A 8 0.64 5.87 0.25
CA VAL A 8 1.23 4.93 -0.72
C VAL A 8 1.06 5.49 -2.12
N ASP A 9 2.15 5.95 -2.69
CA ASP A 9 2.25 6.23 -4.12
C ASP A 9 2.41 4.92 -4.89
N VAL A 10 1.53 4.67 -5.87
CA VAL A 10 1.60 3.46 -6.68
C VAL A 10 2.74 3.50 -7.69
N ASP A 11 3.30 4.67 -7.99
CA ASP A 11 4.44 4.81 -8.89
C ASP A 11 5.75 4.27 -8.30
N GLY A 12 5.83 4.12 -6.96
CA GLY A 12 6.93 3.46 -6.28
C GLY A 12 6.98 1.95 -6.48
N PHE A 13 5.91 1.35 -7.02
CA PHE A 13 5.90 -0.05 -7.45
C PHE A 13 6.37 -0.17 -8.89
N ASP A 14 6.95 -1.34 -9.22
CA ASP A 14 7.34 -1.61 -10.59
C ASP A 14 6.11 -1.56 -11.53
N PRO A 15 6.24 -1.05 -12.78
CA PRO A 15 5.14 -0.98 -13.73
C PRO A 15 4.50 -2.33 -14.07
N SER A 16 5.19 -3.46 -13.83
CA SER A 16 4.57 -4.79 -13.92
C SER A 16 3.46 -5.03 -12.88
N VAL A 17 3.44 -4.25 -11.80
CA VAL A 17 2.43 -4.27 -10.73
C VAL A 17 1.39 -3.17 -10.94
N PHE A 18 1.84 -1.93 -11.15
CA PHE A 18 0.99 -0.77 -11.39
C PHE A 18 1.34 -0.12 -12.74
N PRO A 19 0.80 -0.65 -13.85
CA PRO A 19 1.20 -0.20 -15.19
C PRO A 19 0.66 1.19 -15.58
N ALA A 20 -0.27 1.75 -14.80
CA ALA A 20 -0.92 3.01 -15.13
C ALA A 20 -0.90 3.98 -13.95
N THR A 21 0.00 4.96 -14.05
CA THR A 21 0.25 6.08 -13.13
C THR A 21 0.80 7.25 -13.97
N GLY A 22 0.93 8.45 -13.39
CA GLY A 22 1.54 9.60 -14.05
C GLY A 22 3.01 9.37 -14.44
N THR A 23 3.78 8.64 -13.62
CA THR A 23 5.23 8.50 -13.78
C THR A 23 5.70 7.05 -13.52
N PRO A 24 5.49 6.10 -14.46
CA PRO A 24 5.91 4.71 -14.24
C PRO A 24 7.43 4.57 -14.21
N GLU A 25 7.99 4.08 -13.10
CA GLU A 25 9.44 3.96 -12.88
C GLU A 25 9.91 2.48 -12.87
N PRO A 26 10.70 2.03 -13.87
CA PRO A 26 11.21 0.66 -13.91
C PRO A 26 12.09 0.28 -12.72
N GLY A 27 11.96 -0.94 -12.22
CA GLY A 27 12.77 -1.44 -11.09
C GLY A 27 12.23 -1.04 -9.72
N GLY A 28 10.99 -0.56 -9.66
CA GLY A 28 10.28 -0.27 -8.41
C GLY A 28 9.98 -1.51 -7.57
N LEU A 29 9.21 -1.32 -6.49
CA LEU A 29 8.85 -2.40 -5.58
C LEU A 29 8.01 -3.46 -6.29
N SER A 30 8.39 -4.73 -6.14
CA SER A 30 7.49 -5.83 -6.48
C SER A 30 6.34 -5.92 -5.47
N TRP A 31 5.22 -6.51 -5.89
CA TRP A 31 4.00 -6.61 -5.07
C TRP A 31 4.26 -7.11 -3.64
N TYR A 32 4.99 -8.22 -3.49
CA TYR A 32 5.24 -8.82 -2.17
C TYR A 32 6.25 -8.03 -1.34
N THR A 33 7.22 -7.36 -1.98
CA THR A 33 8.17 -6.48 -1.29
C THR A 33 7.45 -5.27 -0.70
N GLY A 34 6.56 -4.63 -1.49
CA GLY A 34 5.75 -3.52 -1.01
C GLY A 34 4.79 -3.94 0.12
N LEU A 35 4.16 -5.12 0.01
CA LEU A 35 3.32 -5.65 1.08
C LEU A 35 4.11 -5.92 2.38
N ASP A 36 5.30 -6.52 2.31
CA ASP A 36 6.15 -6.74 3.50
C ASP A 36 6.55 -5.42 4.16
N LEU A 37 6.91 -4.40 3.37
CA LEU A 37 7.23 -3.07 3.88
C LEU A 37 6.05 -2.43 4.61
N ILE A 38 4.87 -2.45 3.98
CA ILE A 38 3.63 -1.91 4.55
C ILE A 38 3.25 -2.68 5.82
N GLU A 39 3.33 -4.00 5.80
CA GLU A 39 3.00 -4.84 6.95
C GLU A 39 3.90 -4.53 8.15
N ARG A 40 5.21 -4.38 7.92
CA ARG A 40 6.17 -3.99 8.96
C ARG A 40 5.87 -2.61 9.53
N ALA A 41 5.48 -1.65 8.70
CA ALA A 41 5.06 -0.32 9.15
C ALA A 41 3.80 -0.41 10.03
N CYS A 42 2.78 -1.15 9.60
CA CYS A 42 1.55 -1.40 10.34
C CYS A 42 1.81 -2.14 11.67
N LYS A 43 2.78 -3.06 11.71
CA LYS A 43 3.20 -3.76 12.93
C LYS A 43 3.91 -2.82 13.90
N ALA A 44 4.85 -2.01 13.42
CA ALA A 44 5.73 -1.18 14.25
C ALA A 44 5.07 0.11 14.79
N ARG A 45 4.02 0.62 14.13
CA ARG A 45 3.42 1.94 14.42
C ARG A 45 1.90 1.90 14.44
N ASN A 46 1.26 2.82 15.15
CA ASN A 46 -0.20 2.96 15.13
C ASN A 46 -0.62 3.76 13.88
N VAL A 47 -1.15 3.08 12.85
CA VAL A 47 -1.62 3.73 11.62
C VAL A 47 -3.00 4.31 11.88
N VAL A 48 -3.13 5.63 11.85
CA VAL A 48 -4.39 6.35 12.15
C VAL A 48 -5.20 6.70 10.89
N GLY A 49 -4.61 6.49 9.73
CA GLY A 49 -5.22 6.74 8.43
C GLY A 49 -4.25 6.35 7.32
N PHE A 50 -4.79 6.15 6.11
CA PHE A 50 -3.99 5.90 4.93
C PHE A 50 -4.66 6.40 3.65
N ASP A 51 -3.86 6.64 2.62
CA ASP A 51 -4.32 6.86 1.25
C ASP A 51 -3.47 6.04 0.25
N ILE A 52 -4.02 5.88 -0.96
CA ILE A 52 -3.34 5.33 -2.13
C ILE A 52 -3.48 6.39 -3.22
N VAL A 53 -2.36 6.92 -3.70
CA VAL A 53 -2.31 8.05 -4.63
C VAL A 53 -1.74 7.63 -5.98
N GLU A 54 -1.81 8.53 -6.97
CA GLU A 54 -1.29 8.34 -8.35
C GLU A 54 -1.85 7.13 -9.13
N VAL A 55 -3.02 6.63 -8.72
CA VAL A 55 -3.76 5.64 -9.51
C VAL A 55 -4.35 6.36 -10.73
N ALA A 56 -3.83 6.06 -11.92
CA ALA A 56 -4.29 6.68 -13.17
C ALA A 56 -4.90 5.61 -14.11
N PRO A 57 -6.21 5.34 -14.05
CA PRO A 57 -6.85 4.35 -14.89
C PRO A 57 -6.72 4.65 -16.39
N VAL A 58 -6.56 3.61 -17.21
CA VAL A 58 -6.47 3.73 -18.67
C VAL A 58 -7.61 2.96 -19.31
N LYS A 59 -8.30 3.59 -20.27
CA LYS A 59 -9.42 2.99 -20.98
C LYS A 59 -9.02 1.64 -21.59
N GLY A 60 -9.82 0.60 -21.31
CA GLY A 60 -9.58 -0.75 -21.81
C GLY A 60 -8.67 -1.62 -20.95
N SER A 61 -8.23 -1.12 -19.79
CA SER A 61 -7.52 -1.91 -18.77
C SER A 61 -8.08 -1.62 -17.38
N HIS A 62 -8.22 -2.67 -16.57
CA HIS A 62 -8.63 -2.58 -15.17
C HIS A 62 -7.53 -3.02 -14.20
N GLN A 63 -6.31 -3.25 -14.71
CA GLN A 63 -5.22 -3.85 -13.95
C GLN A 63 -4.82 -2.98 -12.76
N THR A 64 -4.57 -1.69 -13.00
CA THR A 64 -4.18 -0.73 -11.95
C THR A 64 -5.29 -0.54 -10.91
N GLU A 65 -6.53 -0.36 -11.34
CA GLU A 65 -7.68 -0.17 -10.44
C GLU A 65 -7.88 -1.38 -9.54
N PHE A 66 -7.81 -2.58 -10.11
CA PHE A 66 -7.94 -3.83 -9.37
C PHE A 66 -6.76 -4.06 -8.42
N ALA A 67 -5.53 -3.77 -8.86
CA ALA A 67 -4.34 -3.83 -8.01
C ALA A 67 -4.43 -2.86 -6.82
N ALA A 68 -4.88 -1.62 -7.05
CA ALA A 68 -5.08 -0.62 -6.01
C ALA A 68 -6.16 -1.05 -5.01
N ALA A 69 -7.31 -1.57 -5.50
CA ALA A 69 -8.36 -2.11 -4.64
C ALA A 69 -7.88 -3.29 -3.79
N ARG A 70 -7.06 -4.18 -4.38
CA ARG A 70 -6.43 -5.28 -3.62
C ARG A 70 -5.46 -4.75 -2.59
N LEU A 71 -4.62 -3.77 -2.92
CA LEU A 71 -3.67 -3.16 -2.00
C LEU A 71 -4.38 -2.51 -0.81
N MET A 72 -5.47 -1.78 -1.08
CA MET A 72 -6.35 -1.21 -0.06
C MET A 72 -6.87 -2.28 0.90
N GLY A 73 -7.42 -3.37 0.37
CA GLY A 73 -7.91 -4.49 1.18
C GLY A 73 -6.81 -5.12 2.05
N ARG A 74 -5.59 -5.24 1.52
CA ARG A 74 -4.42 -5.72 2.29
C ARG A 74 -4.05 -4.76 3.42
N ILE A 75 -3.98 -3.46 3.16
CA ILE A 75 -3.68 -2.43 4.17
C ILE A 75 -4.73 -2.46 5.29
N ILE A 76 -6.02 -2.50 4.95
CA ILE A 76 -7.11 -2.59 5.93
C ILE A 76 -6.96 -3.86 6.79
N ALA A 77 -6.68 -5.01 6.18
CA ALA A 77 -6.47 -6.26 6.90
C ALA A 77 -5.28 -6.19 7.86
N PHE A 78 -4.16 -5.58 7.45
CA PHE A 78 -3.00 -5.38 8.32
C PHE A 78 -3.31 -4.45 9.48
N ILE A 79 -3.93 -3.30 9.21
CA ILE A 79 -4.31 -2.34 10.26
C ILE A 79 -5.27 -3.01 11.25
N ALA A 80 -6.32 -3.69 10.77
CA ALA A 80 -7.25 -4.40 11.64
C ALA A 80 -6.56 -5.49 12.47
N GLY A 81 -5.71 -6.30 11.84
CA GLY A 81 -4.96 -7.36 12.52
C GLY A 81 -4.09 -6.83 13.66
N TYR A 82 -3.36 -5.73 13.43
CA TYR A 82 -2.44 -5.18 14.43
C TYR A 82 -3.10 -4.22 15.43
N CYS A 83 -4.24 -3.60 15.09
CA CYS A 83 -5.03 -2.81 16.02
C CYS A 83 -5.79 -3.69 17.02
N LEU A 84 -6.35 -4.82 16.57
CA LEU A 84 -7.13 -5.74 17.40
C LEU A 84 -6.26 -6.60 18.34
N GLN A 85 -5.00 -6.82 17.99
CA GLN A 85 -4.08 -7.63 18.79
C GLN A 85 -3.56 -6.92 20.05
N GLY A 86 -4.06 -5.71 20.37
CA GLY A 86 -3.71 -5.01 21.61
C GLY A 86 -2.20 -4.86 21.75
N LYS A 87 -1.59 -4.02 20.91
CA LYS A 87 -0.14 -3.79 20.89
C LYS A 87 0.39 -3.60 22.31
N SER A 88 0.95 -4.66 22.90
CA SER A 88 1.79 -4.53 24.08
C SER A 88 2.94 -3.65 23.65
N ALA A 89 3.06 -2.51 24.32
CA ALA A 89 4.23 -1.67 24.21
C ALA A 89 5.43 -2.58 24.48
N VAL A 90 6.24 -2.81 23.45
CA VAL A 90 7.64 -3.19 23.68
C VAL A 90 8.33 -1.97 24.26
#